data_AF-A0A967HYJ2-F1
#
_entry.id   AF-A0A967HYJ2-F1
#
_cell.length_a   1.000
_cell.length_b   1.000
_cell.length_c   1.000
_cell.angle_alpha   90.00
_cell.angle_beta   90.00
_cell.angle_gamma   90.00
#
_symmetry.space_group_name_H-M   'P 1'
#
loop_
_entity.id
_entity.type
_entity.pdbx_description
1 polymer ?
#
loop_
_entity_poly.entity_id
_entity_poly.type
_entity_poly.pdbx_seq_one_letter_code
_entity_poly.pdbx_strand_id
1 'polypeptide(L)' 'GDACDNCPNIANNQIDNDADGLGDLCDTCTDGDGDGFGDPDLPFNQCAVDNCPGLP' A
#
# COMPACT_ATOMS: atom_id res chain seq x y z
N GLY A 1 -18.14 5.25 -3.73
CA GLY A 1 -18.64 6.49 -3.12
C GLY A 1 -18.02 6.58 -1.75
N ASP A 2 -17.65 7.77 -1.29
CA ASP A 2 -16.62 8.06 -0.26
C ASP A 2 -16.56 7.10 0.94
N ALA A 3 -17.67 6.53 1.39
CA ALA A 3 -17.73 5.54 2.47
C ALA A 3 -16.95 4.23 2.19
N CYS A 4 -16.68 3.90 0.93
CA CYS A 4 -15.86 2.75 0.53
C CYS A 4 -14.61 3.18 -0.24
N ASP A 5 -14.27 4.48 -0.20
CA ASP A 5 -13.10 5.03 -0.88
C ASP A 5 -11.87 4.89 0.02
N ASN A 6 -10.91 4.04 -0.38
CA ASN A 6 -9.67 3.83 0.36
C ASN A 6 -8.66 4.97 0.22
N CYS A 7 -8.89 5.95 -0.68
CA CYS A 7 -8.11 7.17 -0.82
C CYS A 7 -9.00 8.40 -1.14
N PRO A 8 -9.78 8.94 -0.18
CA PRO A 8 -10.81 9.97 -0.45
C PRO A 8 -10.31 11.28 -1.10
N ASN A 9 -9.01 11.56 -0.99
CA ASN A 9 -8.40 12.78 -1.54
C ASN A 9 -7.71 12.55 -2.90
N ILE A 10 -7.61 11.30 -3.36
CA ILE A 10 -6.86 10.91 -4.55
C ILE A 10 -7.71 9.95 -5.38
N ALA A 11 -8.13 10.38 -6.58
CA ALA A 11 -8.83 9.50 -7.50
C ALA A 11 -7.94 8.30 -7.87
N ASN A 12 -8.40 7.09 -7.54
CA ASN A 12 -7.67 5.84 -7.73
C ASN A 12 -8.62 4.70 -8.12
N ASN A 13 -8.07 3.52 -8.42
CA ASN A 13 -8.84 2.33 -8.76
C ASN A 13 -9.13 1.42 -7.56
N GLN A 14 -9.02 1.95 -6.33
CA GLN A 14 -9.30 1.24 -5.08
C GLN A 14 -8.46 -0.04 -4.89
N ILE A 15 -7.21 -0.01 -5.38
CA ILE A 15 -6.22 -1.06 -5.11
C ILE A 15 -5.71 -0.85 -3.69
N ASP A 16 -5.55 -1.94 -2.96
CA ASP A 16 -5.09 -2.06 -1.57
C ASP A 16 -4.42 -3.45 -1.48
N ASN A 17 -3.11 -3.50 -1.72
CA ASN A 17 -2.38 -4.77 -1.90
C ASN A 17 -2.12 -5.51 -0.58
N ASP A 18 -1.96 -4.79 0.53
CA ASP A 18 -1.70 -5.36 1.86
C ASP A 18 -2.96 -5.49 2.72
N ALA A 19 -4.10 -4.99 2.22
CA ALA A 19 -5.43 -5.11 2.81
C ALA A 19 -5.54 -4.41 4.18
N ASP A 20 -4.81 -3.31 4.36
CA ASP A 20 -4.85 -2.50 5.58
C ASP A 20 -6.00 -1.46 5.60
N GLY A 21 -6.65 -1.28 4.44
CA GLY A 21 -7.77 -0.35 4.23
C GLY A 21 -7.36 1.01 3.67
N LEU A 22 -6.07 1.26 3.46
CA LEU A 22 -5.52 2.38 2.71
C LEU A 22 -5.23 1.91 1.28
N GLY A 23 -5.55 2.74 0.29
CA GLY A 23 -5.19 2.38 -1.07
C GLY A 23 -3.72 2.65 -1.37
N ASP A 24 -3.12 1.88 -2.27
CA ASP A 24 -1.70 2.01 -2.67
C ASP A 24 -1.29 3.44 -3.06
N LEU A 25 -2.23 4.30 -3.51
CA LEU A 25 -1.94 5.69 -3.87
C LEU A 25 -1.88 6.67 -2.69
N CYS A 26 -2.35 6.28 -1.51
CA CYS A 26 -2.34 7.10 -0.30
C CYS A 26 -1.75 6.37 0.91
N ASP A 27 -1.45 5.09 0.79
CA ASP A 27 -0.66 4.33 1.74
C ASP A 27 0.81 4.73 1.65
N THR A 28 1.47 4.77 2.81
CA THR A 28 2.89 5.11 2.95
C THR A 28 3.76 3.91 3.28
N CYS A 29 3.17 2.74 3.50
CA CYS A 29 3.91 1.51 3.77
C CYS A 29 3.12 0.27 3.34
N THR A 30 2.89 0.13 2.03
CA THR A 30 2.24 -1.08 1.52
C THR A 30 3.18 -2.27 1.66
N ASP A 31 2.76 -3.26 2.43
CA ASP A 31 3.52 -4.46 2.80
C ASP A 31 2.74 -5.71 2.37
N GLY A 32 2.86 -6.07 1.08
CA GLY A 32 2.02 -7.09 0.47
C GLY A 32 2.23 -8.52 0.99
N ASP A 33 3.40 -8.83 1.56
CA ASP A 33 3.68 -10.15 2.15
C ASP A 33 3.67 -10.16 3.70
N GLY A 34 3.62 -9.00 4.33
CA GLY A 34 3.38 -8.84 5.76
C GLY A 34 4.64 -9.08 6.61
N ASP A 35 5.83 -8.86 6.06
CA ASP A 35 7.12 -9.07 6.73
C ASP A 35 7.59 -7.83 7.52
N GLY A 36 6.86 -6.72 7.39
CA GLY A 36 7.13 -5.44 8.04
C GLY A 36 7.96 -4.47 7.20
N PHE A 37 8.21 -4.77 5.92
CA PHE A 37 8.93 -3.94 4.98
C PHE A 37 8.04 -3.54 3.79
N GLY A 38 8.18 -2.30 3.33
CA GLY A 38 7.31 -1.77 2.26
C GLY A 38 7.79 -2.15 0.87
N ASP A 39 6.85 -2.50 0.00
CA ASP A 39 7.10 -2.90 -1.37
C ASP A 39 7.83 -1.80 -2.18
N PRO A 40 8.92 -2.13 -2.90
CA PRO A 40 9.67 -1.15 -3.69
C PRO A 40 8.94 -0.68 -4.96
N ASP A 41 7.95 -1.45 -5.43
CA ASP A 41 7.22 -1.18 -6.67
C ASP A 41 6.00 -0.26 -6.46
N LEU A 42 5.72 0.12 -5.21
CA LEU A 42 4.58 0.96 -4.86
C LEU A 42 4.99 2.41 -4.52
N PRO A 43 4.13 3.39 -4.84
CA PRO A 43 4.43 4.79 -4.59
C PRO A 43 4.38 5.11 -3.09
N PHE A 44 4.97 6.24 -2.70
CA PHE A 44 4.88 6.80 -1.34
C PHE A 44 5.48 5.97 -0.19
N ASN A 45 6.33 4.97 -0.47
CA ASN A 45 7.03 4.18 0.55
C ASN A 45 7.90 5.06 1.49
N GLN A 46 7.44 5.22 2.72
CA GLN A 46 8.14 5.90 3.83
C GLN A 46 8.71 4.91 4.85
N CYS A 47 8.41 3.62 4.72
CA CYS A 47 8.96 2.59 5.59
C CYS A 47 10.25 2.00 5.01
N ALA A 48 10.78 0.98 5.69
CA ALA A 48 11.98 0.31 5.23
C ALA A 48 11.65 -0.46 3.96
N VAL A 49 12.44 -0.26 2.91
CA VAL A 49 12.24 -0.93 1.62
C VAL A 49 12.46 -2.42 1.76
N ASP A 50 11.50 -3.21 1.30
CA ASP A 50 11.69 -4.63 1.17
C ASP A 50 12.63 -4.95 0.00
N ASN A 51 13.65 -5.74 0.31
CA ASN A 51 14.63 -6.21 -0.67
C ASN A 51 14.30 -7.63 -1.16
N CYS A 52 13.23 -8.24 -0.68
CA CYS A 52 12.81 -9.60 -0.93
C CYS A 52 11.29 -9.74 -1.22
N PRO A 53 10.66 -9.01 -2.19
CA PRO A 53 9.18 -8.81 -2.26
C PRO A 53 8.35 -10.02 -2.68
N GLY A 54 8.95 -11.21 -2.68
CA GLY A 54 8.27 -12.47 -2.87
C GLY A 54 8.39 -13.38 -1.66
N LEU A 55 8.79 -12.85 -0.50
CA LEU A 55 9.04 -13.62 0.71
C LEU A 55 8.54 -12.86 1.94
N PRO A 56 7.61 -13.45 2.72
CA PRO A 56 7.24 -12.92 4.01
C PRO A 56 8.34 -13.08 5.08
#